data_AF-A0A068BC44-F1
#
_entry.id   AF-A0A068BC44-F1
#
_cell.length_a   1.000
_cell.length_b   1.000
_cell.length_c   1.000
_cell.angle_alpha   90.00
_cell.angle_beta   90.00
_cell.angle_gamma   90.00
#
_symmetry.space_group_name_H-M   'P 1'
#
loop_
_entity.id
_entity.type
_entity.pdbx_description
1 polymer ?
#
loop_
_entity_poly.entity_id
_entity_poly.type
_entity_poly.pdbx_seq_one_letter_code
_entity_poly.pdbx_strand_id
1 'polypeptide(L)'
;IFLSWSLSIIHIIPYIRNSKNDLNTITAPSAIFTQGFATSGLSTEMHQPAILVPALQSQWLMMHVSMMLLSYAALLCGSLLSVALIVITFQKKIDFLLKNNNFLSLRKSFFFGDMEYLNGSLLKKTSFLSFKNFYKYQLIQHLDSWSYRVISLGFTFLTIGILSGAVWANEAWGSYWNWDPKETWAFITWIIFAIYLHTRKNSKLQDKVTNSAF
;
A
#
# COMPACT_ATOMS: atom_id res chain seq x y z
N ILE A 1 23.54 8.75 -6.19
CA ILE A 1 23.23 9.56 -7.39
C ILE A 1 21.77 9.40 -7.82
N PHE A 2 21.28 8.18 -8.10
CA PHE A 2 19.88 7.93 -8.48
C PHE A 2 18.85 8.44 -7.46
N LEU A 3 19.08 8.19 -6.17
CA LEU A 3 18.21 8.68 -5.09
C LEU A 3 18.13 10.21 -5.06
N SER A 4 19.26 10.90 -5.28
CA SER A 4 19.31 12.37 -5.32
C SER A 4 18.48 12.95 -6.47
N TRP A 5 18.59 12.36 -7.66
CA TRP A 5 17.79 12.75 -8.82
C TRP A 5 16.29 12.48 -8.63
N SER A 6 15.95 11.39 -7.94
CA SER A 6 14.54 11.11 -7.62
C SER A 6 13.95 12.17 -6.68
N LEU A 7 14.71 12.65 -5.69
CA LEU A 7 14.27 13.69 -4.75
C LEU A 7 14.20 15.08 -5.40
N SER A 8 15.10 15.41 -6.33
CA SER A 8 15.06 16.69 -7.06
C SER A 8 13.86 16.79 -8.01
N ILE A 9 13.47 15.70 -8.67
CA ILE A 9 12.24 15.64 -9.48
C ILE A 9 11.01 15.88 -8.60
N ILE A 10 10.95 15.24 -7.43
CA ILE A 10 9.84 15.40 -6.48
C ILE A 10 9.73 16.85 -5.97
N HIS A 11 10.86 17.55 -5.81
CA HIS A 11 10.87 18.97 -5.42
C HIS A 11 10.35 19.93 -6.51
N ILE A 12 10.49 19.56 -7.79
CA ILE A 12 10.04 20.38 -8.94
C ILE A 12 8.53 20.27 -9.17
N ILE A 13 7.90 19.15 -8.84
CA ILE A 13 6.46 18.91 -9.08
C ILE A 13 5.55 19.96 -8.41
N PRO A 14 5.75 20.35 -7.13
CA PRO A 14 4.96 21.40 -6.49
C PRO A 14 5.22 22.80 -7.05
N TYR A 15 6.45 23.05 -7.52
CA TYR A 15 6.84 24.32 -8.15
C TYR A 15 6.08 24.55 -9.46
N ILE A 16 5.92 23.50 -10.29
CA ILE A 16 5.12 23.56 -11.53
C ILE A 16 3.62 23.77 -11.24
N ARG A 17 3.12 23.27 -10.11
CA ARG A 17 1.70 23.34 -9.74
C ARG A 17 1.30 24.65 -9.05
N ASN A 18 2.23 25.60 -8.90
CA ASN A 18 2.03 26.94 -8.32
C ASN A 18 1.23 26.95 -6.99
N SER A 19 1.35 25.87 -6.21
CA SER A 19 0.69 25.72 -4.91
C SER A 19 1.73 25.85 -3.81
N LYS A 20 1.51 26.74 -2.84
CA LYS A 20 2.30 26.83 -1.61
C LYS A 20 2.05 25.58 -0.77
N ASN A 21 2.85 24.53 -0.99
CA ASN A 21 2.76 23.28 -0.25
C ASN A 21 3.94 23.15 0.71
N ASP A 22 3.65 22.81 1.97
CA ASP A 22 4.65 22.57 3.04
C ASP A 22 5.61 21.39 2.71
N LEU A 23 5.30 20.62 1.67
CA LEU A 23 6.15 19.54 1.14
C LEU A 23 7.52 20.04 0.68
N ASN A 24 7.63 21.28 0.21
CA ASN A 24 8.91 21.86 -0.24
C ASN A 24 9.87 22.06 0.94
N THR A 25 9.32 22.38 2.12
CA THR A 25 10.08 22.59 3.36
C THR A 25 10.71 21.30 3.87
N ILE A 26 10.08 20.14 3.64
CA ILE A 26 10.59 18.82 4.06
C ILE A 26 11.52 18.22 3.00
N THR A 27 11.20 18.42 1.72
CA THR A 27 11.97 17.82 0.61
C THR A 27 13.30 18.53 0.36
N ALA A 28 13.40 19.85 0.57
CA ALA A 28 14.63 20.59 0.29
C ALA A 28 15.82 20.18 1.20
N PRO A 29 15.69 20.06 2.53
CA PRO A 29 16.79 19.60 3.38
C PRO A 29 17.18 18.15 3.09
N SER A 30 16.21 17.28 2.80
CA SER A 30 16.44 15.86 2.48
C SER A 30 17.23 15.68 1.18
N ALA A 31 16.92 16.46 0.15
CA ALA A 31 17.66 16.46 -1.11
C ALA A 31 19.11 16.95 -0.93
N ILE A 32 19.30 18.06 -0.19
CA ILE A 32 20.64 18.61 0.11
C ILE A 32 21.46 17.60 0.92
N PHE A 33 20.86 16.96 1.94
CA PHE A 33 21.53 15.96 2.75
C PHE A 33 21.97 14.74 1.93
N THR A 34 21.08 14.22 1.08
CA THR A 34 21.37 13.09 0.18
C THR A 34 22.47 13.45 -0.83
N GLN A 35 22.43 14.66 -1.39
CA GLN A 35 23.44 15.15 -2.33
C GLN A 35 24.79 15.36 -1.65
N GLY A 36 24.78 15.90 -0.42
CA GLY A 36 25.97 16.06 0.41
C GLY A 36 26.59 14.71 0.74
N PHE A 37 25.79 13.72 1.13
CA PHE A 37 26.26 12.36 1.40
C PHE A 37 26.83 11.66 0.16
N ALA A 38 26.19 11.84 -1.00
CA ALA A 38 26.68 11.29 -2.26
C ALA A 38 27.99 11.93 -2.73
N THR A 39 28.28 13.18 -2.31
CA THR A 39 29.47 13.95 -2.71
C THR A 39 30.57 13.90 -1.64
N SER A 40 30.22 13.62 -0.38
CA SER A 40 31.20 13.37 0.67
C SER A 40 31.97 12.12 0.28
N GLY A 41 33.23 12.29 -0.10
CA GLY A 41 34.15 11.25 -0.59
C GLY A 41 34.48 10.13 0.40
N LEU A 42 33.60 9.84 1.36
CA LEU A 42 33.67 8.67 2.25
C LEU A 42 33.43 7.35 1.48
N SER A 43 33.07 7.43 0.20
CA SER A 43 32.79 6.31 -0.70
C SER A 43 33.92 6.04 -1.72
N THR A 44 35.14 6.53 -1.49
CA THR A 44 36.31 6.23 -2.36
C THR A 44 37.11 5.01 -1.91
N GLU A 45 36.85 4.48 -0.72
CA GLU A 45 37.36 3.17 -0.25
C GLU A 45 36.32 2.06 -0.55
N MET A 46 35.90 1.93 -1.82
CA MET A 46 35.12 0.75 -2.22
C MET A 46 36.06 -0.25 -2.89
N HIS A 47 36.20 -1.40 -2.25
CA HIS A 47 36.87 -2.59 -2.75
C HIS A 47 36.68 -2.74 -4.27
N GLN A 48 37.78 -2.98 -4.98
CA GLN A 48 37.70 -3.33 -6.39
C GLN A 48 36.65 -4.43 -6.59
N PRO A 49 35.83 -4.36 -7.66
CA PRO A 49 34.85 -5.38 -7.93
C PRO A 49 35.60 -6.70 -8.11
N ALA A 50 35.60 -7.51 -7.05
CA ALA A 50 36.05 -8.87 -7.12
C ALA A 50 35.25 -9.54 -8.25
N ILE A 51 35.98 -10.24 -9.11
CA ILE A 51 35.50 -10.96 -10.28
C ILE A 51 34.07 -11.49 -10.02
N LEU A 52 33.12 -10.98 -10.81
CA LEU A 52 31.72 -11.36 -10.77
C LEU A 52 31.64 -12.89 -10.78
N VAL A 53 31.07 -13.47 -9.73
CA VAL A 53 30.72 -14.89 -9.69
C VAL A 53 29.93 -15.19 -10.97
N PRO A 54 30.19 -16.32 -11.69
CA PRO A 54 29.58 -16.63 -13.00
C PRO A 54 28.05 -16.48 -13.06
N ALA A 55 27.39 -16.54 -11.90
CA ALA A 55 25.95 -16.38 -11.71
C ALA A 55 25.36 -15.06 -12.23
N LEU A 56 26.13 -13.96 -12.31
CA LEU A 56 25.63 -12.63 -12.73
C LEU A 56 25.48 -12.46 -14.26
N GLN A 57 26.01 -13.40 -15.06
CA GLN A 57 25.87 -13.41 -16.52
C GLN A 57 24.65 -14.20 -17.02
N SER A 58 23.95 -14.92 -16.13
CA SER A 58 22.81 -15.76 -16.51
C SER A 58 21.57 -14.93 -16.87
N GLN A 59 20.89 -15.31 -17.96
CA GLN A 59 19.61 -14.70 -18.36
C GLN A 59 18.52 -14.94 -17.31
N TRP A 60 18.66 -16.03 -16.55
CA TRP A 60 17.78 -16.40 -15.44
C TRP A 60 17.86 -15.42 -14.26
N LEU A 61 19.05 -14.90 -13.93
CA LEU A 61 19.19 -13.87 -12.88
C LEU A 61 18.44 -12.60 -13.25
N MET A 62 18.53 -12.15 -14.51
CA MET A 62 17.82 -10.95 -14.97
C MET A 62 16.30 -11.11 -14.89
N MET A 63 15.77 -12.27 -15.28
CA MET A 63 14.35 -12.57 -15.14
C MET A 63 13.93 -12.66 -13.67
N HIS A 64 14.72 -13.34 -12.83
CA HIS A 64 14.45 -13.47 -11.39
C HIS A 64 14.38 -12.09 -10.72
N VAL A 65 15.42 -11.27 -10.89
CA VAL A 65 15.52 -9.96 -10.22
C VAL A 65 14.42 -9.02 -10.70
N SER A 66 14.15 -8.96 -12.01
CA SER A 66 13.10 -8.09 -12.55
C SER A 66 11.70 -8.51 -12.06
N MET A 67 11.43 -9.81 -12.04
CA MET A 67 10.14 -10.33 -11.57
C MET A 67 9.94 -10.14 -10.07
N MET A 68 10.99 -10.36 -9.27
CA MET A 68 10.97 -10.10 -7.83
C MET A 68 10.73 -8.62 -7.54
N LEU A 69 11.43 -7.73 -8.24
CA LEU A 69 11.26 -6.27 -8.07
C LEU A 69 9.84 -5.81 -8.44
N LEU A 70 9.30 -6.30 -9.55
CA LEU A 70 7.92 -6.00 -9.95
C LEU A 70 6.90 -6.55 -8.96
N SER A 71 7.12 -7.77 -8.44
CA SER A 71 6.25 -8.39 -7.44
C SER A 71 6.22 -7.59 -6.13
N TYR A 72 7.38 -7.19 -5.61
CA TYR A 72 7.48 -6.40 -4.39
C TYR A 72 6.84 -5.03 -4.57
N ALA A 73 7.07 -4.35 -5.70
CA ALA A 73 6.43 -3.08 -5.98
C ALA A 73 4.89 -3.19 -5.99
N ALA A 74 4.35 -4.22 -6.64
CA ALA A 74 2.92 -4.47 -6.68
C ALA A 74 2.34 -4.82 -5.29
N LEU A 75 3.00 -5.71 -4.53
CA LEU A 75 2.56 -6.10 -3.19
C LEU A 75 2.64 -4.94 -2.19
N LEU A 76 3.70 -4.11 -2.24
CA LEU A 76 3.82 -2.89 -1.42
C LEU A 76 2.74 -1.88 -1.77
N CYS A 77 2.53 -1.60 -3.06
CA CYS A 77 1.50 -0.66 -3.50
C CYS A 77 0.09 -1.13 -3.09
N GLY A 78 -0.20 -2.43 -3.30
CA GLY A 78 -1.49 -3.03 -2.94
C GLY A 78 -1.75 -3.02 -1.43
N SER A 79 -0.75 -3.38 -0.62
CA SER A 79 -0.85 -3.39 0.84
C SER A 79 -0.96 -1.99 1.43
N LEU A 80 -0.18 -1.02 0.93
CA LEU A 80 -0.29 0.39 1.34
C LEU A 80 -1.69 0.95 1.06
N LEU A 81 -2.28 0.65 -0.10
CA LEU A 81 -3.65 1.05 -0.41
C LEU A 81 -4.65 0.43 0.56
N SER A 82 -4.49 -0.85 0.92
CA SER A 82 -5.37 -1.53 1.88
C SER A 82 -5.26 -0.93 3.28
N VAL A 83 -4.05 -0.68 3.77
CA VAL A 83 -3.80 -0.05 5.07
C VAL A 83 -4.39 1.37 5.11
N ALA A 84 -4.22 2.15 4.03
CA ALA A 84 -4.80 3.49 3.94
C ALA A 84 -6.34 3.47 4.06
N LEU A 85 -7.01 2.51 3.43
CA LEU A 85 -8.47 2.35 3.56
C LEU A 85 -8.90 1.97 4.97
N ILE A 86 -8.14 1.11 5.65
CA ILE A 86 -8.39 0.75 7.05
C ILE A 86 -8.26 1.99 7.94
N VAL A 87 -7.21 2.81 7.76
CA VAL A 87 -7.01 4.04 8.52
C VAL A 87 -8.17 5.02 8.32
N ILE A 88 -8.61 5.24 7.08
CA ILE A 88 -9.73 6.14 6.76
C ILE A 88 -11.04 5.66 7.41
N THR A 89 -11.32 4.36 7.34
CA THR A 89 -12.54 3.79 7.93
C THR A 89 -12.48 3.79 9.46
N PHE A 90 -11.31 3.60 10.06
CA PHE A 90 -11.09 3.62 11.50
C PHE A 90 -11.24 5.03 12.09
N GLN A 91 -10.68 6.06 11.45
CA GLN A 91 -10.87 7.47 11.86
C GLN A 91 -12.36 7.82 11.92
N LYS A 92 -13.12 7.45 10.89
CA LYS A 92 -14.57 7.70 10.84
C LYS A 92 -15.34 6.96 11.94
N LYS A 93 -14.92 5.74 12.29
CA LYS A 93 -15.50 4.98 13.40
C LYS A 93 -15.25 5.68 14.74
N ILE A 94 -14.04 6.22 14.95
CA ILE A 94 -13.70 7.00 16.14
C ILE A 94 -14.54 8.28 16.20
N ASP A 95 -14.63 9.04 15.10
CA ASP A 95 -15.44 10.27 15.05
C ASP A 95 -16.92 9.99 15.35
N PHE A 96 -17.46 8.88 14.83
CA PHE A 96 -18.83 8.44 15.13
C PHE A 96 -19.00 8.06 16.60
N LEU A 97 -18.06 7.30 17.19
CA LEU A 97 -18.09 6.92 18.60
C LEU A 97 -18.00 8.16 19.51
N LEU A 98 -17.10 9.10 19.21
CA LEU A 98 -16.96 10.35 19.95
C LEU A 98 -18.24 11.20 19.88
N LYS A 99 -18.84 11.30 18.68
CA LYS A 99 -20.10 12.02 18.49
C LYS A 99 -21.28 11.36 19.20
N ASN A 100 -21.33 10.04 19.26
CA ASN A 100 -22.41 9.32 19.93
C ASN A 100 -22.37 9.50 21.46
N ASN A 101 -21.18 9.54 22.06
CA ASN A 101 -21.03 9.80 23.51
C ASN A 101 -21.52 11.21 23.87
N ASN A 102 -21.20 12.21 23.05
CA ASN A 102 -21.75 13.56 23.22
C ASN A 102 -23.25 13.62 22.93
N PHE A 103 -23.77 12.81 22.00
CA PHE A 103 -25.20 12.70 21.74
C PHE A 103 -25.96 12.00 22.88
N LEU A 104 -25.34 11.07 23.61
CA LEU A 104 -25.91 10.48 24.81
C LEU A 104 -26.02 11.51 25.95
N SER A 105 -25.00 12.36 26.10
CA SER A 105 -25.03 13.53 27.01
C SER A 105 -26.09 14.54 26.58
N LEU A 106 -26.17 14.84 25.28
CA LEU A 106 -27.13 15.80 24.72
C LEU A 106 -28.57 15.26 24.76
N ARG A 107 -28.77 13.96 24.65
CA ARG A 107 -30.07 13.30 24.82
C ARG A 107 -30.53 13.42 26.28
N LYS A 108 -29.63 13.27 27.25
CA LYS A 108 -29.95 13.52 28.67
C LYS A 108 -30.38 14.97 28.92
N SER A 109 -29.78 15.95 28.24
CA SER A 109 -30.21 17.36 28.36
C SER A 109 -31.46 17.69 27.53
N PHE A 110 -31.71 17.00 26.42
CA PHE A 110 -32.88 17.24 25.55
C PHE A 110 -34.20 16.66 26.09
N PHE A 111 -34.18 15.74 27.06
CA PHE A 111 -35.41 15.26 27.70
C PHE A 111 -36.02 16.26 28.71
N PHE A 112 -35.43 17.45 28.88
CA PHE A 112 -35.86 18.45 29.88
C PHE A 112 -36.27 19.82 29.29
N GLY A 113 -36.47 19.94 27.97
CA GLY A 113 -36.84 21.22 27.37
C GLY A 113 -37.59 21.06 26.05
N ASP A 114 -38.91 21.20 26.17
CA ASP A 114 -39.95 21.58 25.21
C ASP A 114 -39.80 21.34 23.70
N MET A 115 -40.91 20.83 23.17
CA MET A 115 -41.15 20.44 21.79
C MET A 115 -41.58 21.66 20.96
N GLU A 116 -40.64 22.35 20.30
CA GLU A 116 -40.99 23.42 19.35
C GLU A 116 -40.23 23.32 18.01
N TYR A 117 -41.02 23.11 16.96
CA TYR A 117 -40.82 23.42 15.54
C TYR A 117 -39.43 23.22 14.92
N LEU A 118 -39.18 22.02 14.38
CA LEU A 118 -38.07 21.76 13.45
C LEU A 118 -38.46 22.07 12.00
N ASN A 119 -38.02 23.26 11.58
CA ASN A 119 -38.13 23.87 10.26
C ASN A 119 -37.41 23.04 9.16
N GLY A 120 -37.98 22.99 7.95
CA GLY A 120 -37.55 22.17 6.80
C GLY A 120 -36.12 22.41 6.26
N SER A 121 -35.35 23.32 6.83
CA SER A 121 -33.92 23.54 6.54
C SER A 121 -33.01 22.46 7.16
N LEU A 122 -33.43 21.84 8.27
CA LEU A 122 -32.68 20.76 8.92
C LEU A 122 -32.68 19.48 8.06
N LEU A 123 -33.81 19.22 7.39
CA LEU A 123 -34.05 18.05 6.54
C LEU A 123 -33.25 18.10 5.23
N LYS A 124 -33.03 19.31 4.69
CA LYS A 124 -32.13 19.55 3.54
C LYS A 124 -30.66 19.33 3.88
N LYS A 125 -30.25 19.59 5.14
CA LYS A 125 -28.88 19.40 5.61
C LYS A 125 -28.58 17.93 5.90
N THR A 126 -29.57 17.16 6.36
CA THR A 126 -29.45 15.70 6.54
C THR A 126 -29.40 14.94 5.21
N SER A 127 -30.14 15.37 4.19
CA SER A 127 -30.09 14.74 2.85
C SER A 127 -28.78 15.02 2.11
N PHE A 128 -28.23 16.24 2.23
CA PHE A 128 -26.94 16.59 1.62
C PHE A 128 -25.75 15.84 2.26
N LEU A 129 -25.83 15.56 3.57
CA LEU A 129 -24.86 14.73 4.29
C LEU A 129 -24.90 13.26 3.85
N SER A 130 -26.06 12.75 3.42
CA SER A 130 -26.23 11.40 2.90
C SER A 130 -25.52 11.22 1.54
N PHE A 131 -25.65 12.21 0.64
CA PHE A 131 -25.11 12.12 -0.72
C PHE A 131 -23.58 12.05 -0.78
N LYS A 132 -22.88 12.81 0.08
CA LYS A 132 -21.41 12.74 0.20
C LYS A 132 -20.92 11.38 0.72
N ASN A 133 -21.72 10.70 1.54
CA ASN A 133 -21.38 9.37 2.04
C ASN A 133 -21.51 8.28 0.98
N PHE A 134 -22.47 8.40 0.06
CA PHE A 134 -22.71 7.42 -1.00
C PHE A 134 -21.52 7.31 -1.97
N TYR A 135 -21.05 8.43 -2.55
CA TYR A 135 -19.89 8.39 -3.46
C TYR A 135 -18.60 7.95 -2.76
N LYS A 136 -18.39 8.36 -1.51
CA LYS A 136 -17.24 7.91 -0.72
C LYS A 136 -17.26 6.40 -0.53
N TYR A 137 -18.43 5.83 -0.23
CA TYR A 137 -18.58 4.39 -0.08
C TYR A 137 -18.30 3.63 -1.38
N GLN A 138 -18.86 4.10 -2.50
CA GLN A 138 -18.60 3.52 -3.83
C GLN A 138 -17.12 3.59 -4.21
N LEU A 139 -16.45 4.69 -3.88
CA LEU A 139 -15.02 4.88 -4.14
C LEU A 139 -14.15 3.96 -3.25
N ILE A 140 -14.50 3.79 -1.97
CA ILE A 140 -13.81 2.84 -1.08
C ILE A 140 -13.96 1.41 -1.60
N GLN A 141 -15.15 0.99 -2.03
CA GLN A 141 -15.35 -0.33 -2.63
C GLN A 141 -14.54 -0.53 -3.91
N HIS A 142 -14.49 0.50 -4.78
CA HIS A 142 -13.65 0.45 -5.97
C HIS A 142 -12.17 0.30 -5.57
N LEU A 143 -11.63 1.19 -4.74
CA LEU A 143 -10.23 1.15 -4.31
C LEU A 143 -9.86 -0.19 -3.65
N ASP A 144 -10.76 -0.75 -2.85
CA ASP A 144 -10.58 -2.05 -2.22
C ASP A 144 -10.52 -3.19 -3.27
N SER A 145 -11.38 -3.13 -4.29
CA SER A 145 -11.31 -4.07 -5.42
C SER A 145 -10.03 -3.93 -6.26
N TRP A 146 -9.54 -2.71 -6.45
CA TRP A 146 -8.28 -2.42 -7.15
C TRP A 146 -7.08 -2.92 -6.33
N SER A 147 -7.06 -2.66 -5.02
CA SER A 147 -6.03 -3.17 -4.09
C SER A 147 -5.94 -4.70 -4.19
N TYR A 148 -7.08 -5.40 -4.13
CA TYR A 148 -7.11 -6.86 -4.27
C TYR A 148 -6.54 -7.34 -5.62
N ARG A 149 -6.89 -6.68 -6.73
CA ARG A 149 -6.35 -7.03 -8.06
C ARG A 149 -4.84 -6.83 -8.14
N VAL A 150 -4.34 -5.71 -7.58
CA VAL A 150 -2.90 -5.41 -7.53
C VAL A 150 -2.14 -6.43 -6.68
N ILE A 151 -2.67 -6.82 -5.52
CA ILE A 151 -2.08 -7.87 -4.68
C ILE A 151 -2.08 -9.22 -5.41
N SER A 152 -3.16 -9.57 -6.10
CA SER A 152 -3.24 -10.79 -6.91
C SER A 152 -2.21 -10.82 -8.04
N LEU A 153 -2.01 -9.69 -8.74
CA LEU A 153 -0.96 -9.58 -9.76
C LEU A 153 0.43 -9.69 -9.16
N GLY A 154 0.68 -9.01 -8.03
CA GLY A 154 1.93 -9.12 -7.29
C GLY A 154 2.25 -10.55 -6.88
N PHE A 155 1.25 -11.31 -6.42
CA PHE A 155 1.41 -12.73 -6.08
C PHE A 155 1.74 -13.63 -7.29
N THR A 156 1.14 -13.38 -8.46
CA THR A 156 1.50 -14.12 -9.67
C THR A 156 2.95 -13.88 -10.09
N PHE A 157 3.40 -12.62 -9.99
CA PHE A 157 4.79 -12.27 -10.27
C PHE A 157 5.73 -12.86 -9.23
N LEU A 158 5.38 -12.82 -7.94
CA LEU A 158 6.15 -13.44 -6.86
C LEU A 158 6.37 -14.94 -7.11
N THR A 159 5.34 -15.64 -7.56
CA THR A 159 5.41 -17.08 -7.85
C THR A 159 6.42 -17.39 -8.97
N ILE A 160 6.37 -16.63 -10.07
CA ILE A 160 7.32 -16.78 -11.17
C ILE A 160 8.73 -16.34 -10.74
N GLY A 161 8.83 -15.34 -9.86
CA GLY A 161 10.09 -14.90 -9.25
C GLY A 161 10.76 -16.00 -8.42
N ILE A 162 10.00 -16.73 -7.60
CA ILE A 162 10.52 -17.86 -6.81
C ILE A 162 10.93 -19.02 -7.72
N LEU A 163 10.12 -19.36 -8.73
CA LEU A 163 10.44 -20.43 -9.69
C LEU A 163 11.72 -20.12 -10.48
N SER A 164 11.83 -18.91 -11.02
CA SER A 164 13.05 -18.47 -11.72
C SER A 164 14.27 -18.38 -10.81
N GLY A 165 14.07 -18.04 -9.54
CA GLY A 165 15.12 -18.05 -8.52
C GLY A 165 15.66 -19.45 -8.23
N ALA A 166 14.79 -20.45 -8.18
CA ALA A 166 15.19 -21.85 -7.99
C ALA A 166 16.02 -22.38 -9.18
N VAL A 167 15.63 -22.03 -10.42
CA VAL A 167 16.41 -22.40 -11.62
C VAL A 167 17.78 -21.74 -11.60
N TRP A 168 17.84 -20.46 -11.24
CA TRP A 168 19.10 -19.74 -11.09
C TRP A 168 19.98 -20.32 -9.98
N ALA A 169 19.41 -20.71 -8.84
CA ALA A 169 20.15 -21.31 -7.74
C ALA A 169 20.83 -22.63 -8.16
N ASN A 170 20.15 -23.43 -8.99
CA ASN A 170 20.74 -24.65 -9.55
C ASN A 170 21.91 -24.33 -10.50
N GLU A 171 21.82 -23.28 -11.30
CA GLU A 171 22.90 -22.86 -12.20
C GLU A 171 24.09 -22.24 -11.44
N ALA A 172 23.84 -21.55 -10.33
CA ALA A 172 24.87 -20.88 -9.54
C ALA A 172 25.56 -21.80 -8.52
N TRP A 173 24.81 -22.68 -7.85
CA TRP A 173 25.26 -23.47 -6.70
C TRP A 173 25.03 -24.98 -6.86
N GLY A 174 24.41 -25.43 -7.95
CA GLY A 174 24.15 -26.86 -8.21
C GLY A 174 22.99 -27.46 -7.41
N SER A 175 22.18 -26.61 -6.74
CA SER A 175 21.00 -27.02 -5.96
C SER A 175 19.87 -26.02 -6.18
N TYR A 176 18.64 -26.51 -6.32
CA TYR A 176 17.44 -25.66 -6.53
C TYR A 176 17.00 -24.90 -5.27
N TRP A 177 17.30 -25.44 -4.09
CA TRP A 177 16.83 -24.90 -2.81
C TRP A 177 17.69 -25.40 -1.67
N ASN A 178 18.23 -24.50 -0.85
CA ASN A 178 19.14 -24.82 0.23
C ASN A 178 18.56 -24.53 1.63
N TRP A 179 17.28 -24.13 1.73
CA TRP A 179 16.62 -23.80 3.01
C TRP A 179 17.34 -22.71 3.81
N ASP A 180 18.13 -21.87 3.15
CA ASP A 180 18.73 -20.71 3.77
C ASP A 180 17.64 -19.81 4.38
N PRO A 181 17.95 -19.04 5.44
CA PRO A 181 16.98 -18.11 6.03
C PRO A 181 16.28 -17.23 4.97
N LYS A 182 17.02 -16.77 3.95
CA LYS A 182 16.49 -15.95 2.85
C LYS A 182 15.41 -16.66 2.01
N GLU A 183 15.63 -17.92 1.69
CA GLU A 183 14.76 -18.74 0.85
C GLU A 183 13.53 -19.17 1.66
N THR A 184 13.75 -19.58 2.90
CA THR A 184 12.68 -19.95 3.84
C THR A 184 11.73 -18.77 4.10
N TRP A 185 12.26 -17.55 4.30
CA TRP A 185 11.42 -16.35 4.45
C TRP A 185 10.64 -16.01 3.18
N ALA A 186 11.23 -16.20 1.99
CA ALA A 186 10.51 -16.04 0.72
C ALA A 186 9.33 -17.03 0.60
N PHE A 187 9.53 -18.28 1.03
CA PHE A 187 8.46 -19.28 1.04
C PHE A 187 7.36 -18.97 2.07
N ILE A 188 7.73 -18.56 3.29
CA ILE A 188 6.78 -18.18 4.33
C ILE A 188 5.91 -17.00 3.87
N THR A 189 6.52 -15.96 3.30
CA THR A 189 5.77 -14.79 2.79
C THR A 189 4.84 -15.18 1.64
N TRP A 190 5.28 -16.06 0.74
CA TRP A 190 4.43 -16.62 -0.30
C TRP A 190 3.20 -17.33 0.27
N ILE A 191 3.36 -18.17 1.31
CA ILE A 191 2.25 -18.83 1.99
C ILE A 191 1.27 -17.81 2.60
N ILE A 192 1.77 -16.77 3.29
CA ILE A 192 0.94 -15.74 3.91
C ILE A 192 0.05 -15.06 2.85
N PHE A 193 0.62 -14.67 1.71
CA PHE A 193 -0.15 -14.07 0.61
C PHE A 193 -1.12 -15.05 -0.05
N ALA A 194 -0.74 -16.33 -0.17
CA ALA A 194 -1.62 -17.38 -0.68
C ALA A 194 -2.87 -17.56 0.22
N ILE A 195 -2.68 -17.63 1.54
CA ILE A 195 -3.77 -17.73 2.52
C ILE A 195 -4.66 -16.48 2.46
N TYR A 196 -4.06 -15.29 2.38
CA TYR A 196 -4.79 -14.03 2.25
C TYR A 196 -5.70 -14.02 1.00
N LEU A 197 -5.18 -14.40 -0.16
CA LEU A 197 -5.98 -14.46 -1.39
C LEU A 197 -7.04 -15.56 -1.34
N HIS A 198 -6.72 -16.72 -0.76
CA HIS A 198 -7.64 -17.84 -0.63
C HIS A 198 -8.86 -17.48 0.22
N THR A 199 -8.62 -16.97 1.45
CA THR A 199 -9.68 -16.57 2.38
C THR A 199 -10.59 -15.50 1.78
N ARG A 200 -10.01 -14.53 1.07
CA ARG A 200 -10.77 -13.43 0.47
C ARG A 200 -11.57 -13.81 -0.77
N LYS A 201 -11.11 -14.79 -1.55
CA LYS A 201 -11.88 -15.33 -2.68
C LYS A 201 -13.11 -16.09 -2.18
N ASN A 202 -12.96 -16.85 -1.10
CA ASN A 202 -14.05 -17.64 -0.51
C ASN A 202 -15.15 -16.76 0.10
N SER A 203 -14.81 -15.65 0.77
CA SER A 203 -15.82 -14.75 1.34
C SER A 203 -16.70 -14.10 0.25
N LYS A 204 -16.10 -13.60 -0.84
CA LYS A 204 -16.86 -13.05 -1.97
C LYS A 204 -17.79 -14.07 -2.63
N LEU A 205 -17.39 -15.34 -2.66
CA LEU A 205 -18.24 -16.41 -3.19
C LEU A 205 -19.47 -16.61 -2.30
N GLN A 206 -19.27 -16.61 -0.98
CA GLN A 206 -20.34 -16.78 0.00
C GLN A 206 -21.36 -15.63 -0.06
N ASP A 207 -20.90 -14.38 -0.14
CA ASP A 207 -21.79 -13.21 -0.30
C ASP A 207 -22.60 -13.28 -1.59
N LYS A 208 -22.02 -13.79 -2.68
CA LYS A 208 -22.72 -13.92 -3.95
C LYS A 208 -23.80 -15.00 -3.89
N VAL A 209 -23.50 -16.15 -3.29
CA VAL A 209 -24.46 -17.25 -3.09
C VAL A 209 -25.64 -16.79 -2.24
N THR A 210 -25.39 -16.09 -1.13
CA THR A 210 -26.47 -15.58 -0.26
C THR A 210 -27.33 -14.54 -0.97
N ASN A 211 -26.74 -13.62 -1.76
CA ASN A 211 -27.52 -12.62 -2.48
C ASN A 211 -28.29 -13.17 -3.71
N SER A 212 -27.91 -14.34 -4.22
CA SER A 212 -28.62 -15.00 -5.33
C SER A 212 -29.70 -16.00 -4.89
N ALA A 213 -29.71 -16.37 -3.60
CA ALA A 213 -30.66 -17.31 -3.02
C ALA A 213 -31.93 -16.61 -2.47
N PHE A 214 -32.03 -15.29 -2.58
CA PHE A 214 -33.20 -14.47 -2.23
C PHE A 214 -33.73 -13.73 -3.45
#